data_AF-A0A1D2TJ60-F1
#
_entry.id   AF-A0A1D2TJ60-F1
#
_cell.length_a   1.000
_cell.length_b   1.000
_cell.length_c   1.000
_cell.angle_alpha   90.00
_cell.angle_beta   90.00
_cell.angle_gamma   90.00
#
_symmetry.space_group_name_H-M   'P 1'
#
loop_
_entity.id
_entity.type
_entity.pdbx_description
1 polymer ?
#
loop_
_entity_poly.entity_id
_entity_poly.type
_entity_poly.pdbx_seq_one_letter_code
_entity_poly.pdbx_strand_id
1 'polypeptide(L)'
;MNNILMIILFVAPVVFQLSAPVAFRKMPFWLISLMSVVIFLTTAWFNLYLMGKVLTKNNIRCGMPLVGIASIEFLIAFILGTVIIVQVLKKKWLRSKQLKNI
;
A
#
# COMPACT_ATOMS: atom_id res chain seq x y z
N MET A 1 18.63 -11.49 7.80
CA MET A 1 18.15 -10.11 8.04
C MET A 1 17.27 -9.55 6.92
N ASN A 2 17.57 -9.76 5.62
CA ASN A 2 16.76 -9.21 4.51
C ASN A 2 15.29 -9.63 4.48
N ASN A 3 14.96 -10.87 4.89
CA ASN A 3 13.58 -11.38 4.78
C ASN A 3 12.60 -10.64 5.70
N ILE A 4 13.03 -10.27 6.91
CA ILE A 4 12.20 -9.50 7.85
C ILE A 4 11.97 -8.08 7.30
N LEU A 5 13.01 -7.47 6.72
CA LEU A 5 12.92 -6.14 6.11
C LEU A 5 11.93 -6.11 4.95
N MET A 6 11.94 -7.13 4.08
CA MET A 6 10.98 -7.26 2.97
C MET A 6 9.54 -7.36 3.47
N ILE A 7 9.30 -8.16 4.52
CA ILE A 7 7.96 -8.29 5.13
C ILE A 7 7.51 -6.94 5.72
N ILE A 8 8.39 -6.22 6.40
CA ILE A 8 8.07 -4.89 6.95
C ILE A 8 7.72 -3.91 5.82
N LEU A 9 8.51 -3.90 4.74
CA LEU A 9 8.25 -3.08 3.55
C LEU A 9 6.90 -3.41 2.90
N PHE A 10 6.46 -4.67 2.94
CA PHE A 10 5.16 -5.09 2.42
C PHE A 10 3.98 -4.63 3.28
N VAL A 11 4.13 -4.67 4.60
CA VAL A 11 3.04 -4.37 5.55
C VAL A 11 2.92 -2.87 5.83
N ALA A 12 4.01 -2.11 5.71
CA ALA A 12 4.06 -0.68 6.00
C ALA A 12 3.01 0.17 5.24
N PRO A 13 2.78 -0.01 3.92
CA PRO A 13 1.76 0.75 3.19
C PRO A 13 0.35 0.51 3.72
N VAL A 14 0.04 -0.73 4.10
CA VAL A 14 -1.28 -1.11 4.64
C VAL A 14 -1.49 -0.52 6.02
N VAL A 15 -0.47 -0.61 6.89
CA VAL A 15 -0.51 -0.02 8.24
C VAL A 15 -0.62 1.51 8.17
N PHE A 16 0.08 2.15 7.22
CA PHE A 16 -0.04 3.58 6.97
C PHE A 16 -1.47 3.94 6.56
N GLN A 17 -2.07 3.25 5.59
CA GLN A 17 -3.44 3.54 5.13
C GLN A 17 -4.51 3.34 6.23
N LEU A 18 -4.30 2.39 7.14
CA LEU A 18 -5.21 2.14 8.27
C LEU A 18 -5.08 3.18 9.39
N SER A 19 -3.87 3.65 9.65
CA SER A 19 -3.58 4.63 10.71
C SER A 19 -3.74 6.09 10.26
N ALA A 20 -3.57 6.38 8.97
CA ALA A 20 -3.63 7.72 8.41
C ALA A 20 -4.96 8.48 8.66
N PRO A 21 -6.15 7.84 8.62
CA PRO A 21 -7.41 8.52 8.96
C PRO A 21 -7.48 8.99 10.41
N VAL A 22 -6.79 8.31 11.32
CA VAL A 22 -6.74 8.63 12.75
C VAL A 22 -5.68 9.70 13.02
N ALA A 23 -4.48 9.53 12.45
CA ALA A 23 -3.35 10.45 12.63
C ALA A 23 -3.55 11.80 11.90
N PHE A 24 -4.13 11.77 10.69
CA PHE A 24 -4.24 12.95 9.82
C PHE A 24 -5.68 13.40 9.61
N ARG A 25 -6.48 13.44 10.70
CA ARG A 25 -7.90 13.83 10.67
C ARG A 25 -8.18 15.18 9.98
N LYS A 26 -7.20 16.10 10.00
CA LYS A 26 -7.29 17.45 9.39
C LYS A 26 -6.80 17.52 7.94
N MET A 27 -6.12 16.51 7.41
CA MET A 27 -5.62 16.56 6.03
C MET A 27 -6.70 16.20 5.00
N PRO A 28 -6.66 16.79 3.80
CA PRO A 28 -7.53 16.41 2.71
C PRO A 28 -7.26 14.95 2.32
N PHE A 29 -8.35 14.19 2.17
CA PHE A 29 -8.31 12.75 1.91
C PHE A 29 -7.51 12.38 0.65
N TRP A 30 -7.59 13.21 -0.39
CA TRP A 30 -6.83 13.02 -1.62
C TRP A 30 -5.32 13.03 -1.38
N LEU A 31 -4.84 13.89 -0.47
CA LEU A 31 -3.42 13.96 -0.09
C LEU A 31 -2.98 12.69 0.67
N ILE A 32 -3.81 12.19 1.59
CA ILE A 32 -3.55 10.94 2.32
C ILE A 32 -3.48 9.74 1.35
N SER A 33 -4.42 9.69 0.40
CA SER A 33 -4.43 8.66 -0.64
C SER A 33 -3.19 8.75 -1.53
N LEU A 34 -2.77 9.97 -1.91
CA LEU A 34 -1.59 10.18 -2.74
C LEU A 34 -0.30 9.79 -2.01
N MET A 35 -0.16 10.16 -0.73
CA MET A 35 0.97 9.74 0.11
C MET A 35 1.04 8.22 0.24
N SER A 36 -0.11 7.55 0.38
CA SER A 36 -0.17 6.09 0.51
C SER A 36 0.24 5.39 -0.78
N VAL A 37 -0.15 5.93 -1.94
CA VAL A 37 0.29 5.44 -3.25
C VAL A 37 1.80 5.64 -3.44
N VAL A 38 2.34 6.81 -3.06
CA VAL A 38 3.78 7.10 -3.15
C VAL A 38 4.57 6.14 -2.25
N ILE A 39 4.14 5.94 -0.99
CA ILE A 39 4.76 4.99 -0.07
C ILE A 39 4.70 3.56 -0.64
N PHE A 40 3.56 3.14 -1.20
CA PHE A 40 3.42 1.83 -1.84
C PHE A 40 4.39 1.67 -3.03
N LEU A 41 4.45 2.63 -3.95
CA LEU A 41 5.37 2.57 -5.10
C LEU A 41 6.83 2.53 -4.66
N THR A 42 7.19 3.31 -3.63
CA THR A 42 8.57 3.35 -3.11
C THR A 42 8.94 2.02 -2.47
N THR A 43 8.05 1.43 -1.67
CA THR A 43 8.27 0.14 -1.00
C THR A 43 8.29 -1.03 -2.00
N ALA A 44 7.42 -1.03 -3.00
CA ALA A 44 7.40 -1.99 -4.10
C ALA A 44 8.71 -1.96 -4.90
N TRP A 45 9.17 -0.76 -5.29
CA TRP A 45 10.45 -0.60 -5.98
C TRP A 45 11.62 -1.14 -5.14
N PHE A 46 11.63 -0.82 -3.85
CA PHE A 46 12.68 -1.28 -2.94
C PHE A 46 12.68 -2.80 -2.77
N ASN A 47 11.49 -3.41 -2.66
CA ASN A 47 11.32 -4.87 -2.58
C ASN A 47 11.78 -5.58 -3.87
N LEU A 48 11.39 -5.07 -5.03
CA LEU A 48 11.85 -5.58 -6.32
C LEU A 48 13.37 -5.49 -6.47
N TYR A 49 13.97 -4.36 -6.06
CA TYR A 49 15.42 -4.17 -6.10
C TYR A 49 16.16 -5.13 -5.16
N LEU A 50 15.70 -5.24 -3.91
CA LEU A 50 16.27 -6.16 -2.92
C LEU A 50 16.17 -7.62 -3.39
N MET A 51 15.04 -8.01 -3.97
CA MET A 51 14.89 -9.38 -4.45
C MET A 51 15.70 -9.64 -5.72
N GLY A 52 15.79 -8.68 -6.63
CA GLY A 52 16.69 -8.75 -7.78
C GLY A 52 18.13 -9.02 -7.34
N LYS A 53 18.61 -8.32 -6.30
CA LYS A 53 19.94 -8.58 -5.72
C LYS A 53 20.06 -9.98 -5.10
N VAL A 54 19.03 -10.47 -4.41
CA VAL A 54 19.04 -11.82 -3.80
C VAL A 54 19.05 -12.91 -4.88
N LEU A 55 18.29 -12.75 -5.96
CA LEU A 55 18.21 -13.71 -7.06
C LEU A 55 19.51 -13.79 -7.85
N THR A 56 20.11 -12.63 -8.16
CA THR A 56 21.42 -12.57 -8.81
C THR A 56 22.50 -13.21 -7.94
N LYS A 57 22.47 -12.99 -6.61
CA LYS A 57 23.43 -13.60 -5.68
C LYS A 57 23.30 -15.12 -5.59
N ASN A 58 22.09 -15.65 -5.72
CA ASN A 58 21.82 -17.10 -5.65
C ASN A 58 21.85 -17.81 -7.02
N ASN A 59 22.23 -17.13 -8.11
CA ASN A 59 22.27 -17.66 -9.47
C ASN A 59 20.94 -18.28 -9.96
N ILE A 60 19.82 -17.82 -9.38
CA ILE A 60 18.48 -18.30 -9.74
C ILE A 60 18.05 -17.58 -11.02
N ARG A 61 18.23 -18.24 -12.17
CA ARG A 61 17.85 -17.71 -13.50
C ARG A 61 16.36 -17.76 -13.79
N CYS A 62 15.58 -18.49 -13.00
CA CYS A 62 14.14 -18.57 -13.19
C CYS A 62 13.49 -17.29 -12.67
N GLY A 63 12.78 -16.56 -13.54
CA GLY A 63 12.00 -15.37 -13.16
C GLY A 63 10.79 -15.65 -12.26
N MET A 64 10.52 -16.92 -11.96
CA MET A 64 9.38 -17.39 -11.17
C MET A 64 9.26 -16.73 -9.77
N PRO A 65 10.34 -16.47 -9.01
CA PRO A 65 10.26 -15.75 -7.72
C PRO A 65 9.89 -14.28 -7.89
N LEU A 66 10.29 -13.67 -9.01
CA LEU A 66 10.02 -12.27 -9.34
C LEU A 66 8.54 -12.10 -9.70
N VAL A 67 7.97 -13.06 -10.43
CA VAL A 67 6.53 -13.13 -10.70
C VAL A 67 5.74 -13.28 -9.41
N GLY A 68 6.17 -14.16 -8.50
CA GLY A 68 5.53 -14.36 -7.19
C GLY A 68 5.41 -13.07 -6.38
N ILE A 69 6.48 -12.28 -6.33
CA ILE A 69 6.48 -10.97 -5.66
C ILE A 69 5.57 -9.98 -6.36
N ALA A 70 5.64 -9.88 -7.68
CA ALA A 70 4.78 -8.99 -8.44
C ALA A 70 3.29 -9.31 -8.20
N SER A 71 2.91 -10.60 -8.10
CA SER A 71 1.55 -11.00 -7.77
C SER A 71 1.14 -10.62 -6.34
N ILE A 72 2.04 -10.72 -5.35
CA ILE A 72 1.77 -10.29 -3.97
C ILE A 72 1.61 -8.76 -3.90
N GLU A 73 2.48 -8.02 -4.59
CA GLU A 73 2.36 -6.55 -4.70
C GLU A 73 1.05 -6.14 -5.36
N PHE A 74 0.63 -6.84 -6.42
CA PHE A 74 -0.66 -6.59 -7.06
C PHE A 74 -1.84 -6.84 -6.12
N LEU A 75 -1.80 -7.93 -5.34
CA LEU A 75 -2.82 -8.22 -4.33
C LEU A 75 -2.90 -7.11 -3.27
N ILE A 76 -1.75 -6.61 -2.80
CA ILE A 76 -1.71 -5.53 -1.81
C ILE A 76 -2.21 -4.21 -2.41
N ALA A 77 -1.86 -3.90 -3.65
CA ALA A 77 -2.39 -2.75 -4.37
C ALA A 77 -3.92 -2.82 -4.49
N PHE A 78 -4.46 -4.01 -4.78
CA PHE A 78 -5.89 -4.25 -4.84
C PHE A 78 -6.59 -4.02 -3.48
N ILE A 79 -5.99 -4.52 -2.40
CA ILE A 79 -6.48 -4.29 -1.03
C ILE A 79 -6.44 -2.79 -0.69
N LEU A 80 -5.33 -2.11 -0.97
CA LEU A 80 -5.19 -0.66 -0.77
C LEU A 80 -6.26 0.13 -1.53
N GLY A 81 -6.47 -0.19 -2.81
CA GLY A 81 -7.52 0.41 -3.63
C GLY A 81 -8.91 0.21 -3.03
N THR A 82 -9.22 -1.00 -2.57
CA THR A 82 -10.48 -1.32 -1.91
C THR A 82 -10.67 -0.49 -0.63
N VAL A 83 -9.63 -0.40 0.21
CA VAL A 83 -9.65 0.40 1.44
C VAL A 83 -9.88 1.88 1.13
N ILE A 84 -9.20 2.42 0.11
CA ILE A 84 -9.38 3.82 -0.33
C ILE A 84 -10.83 4.04 -0.78
N ILE A 85 -11.40 3.15 -1.61
CA ILE A 85 -12.79 3.26 -2.09
C ILE A 85 -13.77 3.25 -0.91
N VAL A 86 -13.62 2.31 0.03
CA VAL A 86 -14.48 2.24 1.23
C VAL A 86 -14.37 3.52 2.06
N GLN A 87 -13.17 4.07 2.24
CA GLN A 87 -12.96 5.33 2.95
C GLN A 87 -13.62 6.53 2.22
N VAL A 88 -13.55 6.59 0.89
CA VAL A 88 -14.24 7.63 0.07
C VAL A 88 -15.76 7.51 0.22
N LEU A 89 -16.31 6.31 0.09
CA LEU A 89 -17.74 6.05 0.23
C LEU A 89 -18.24 6.44 1.62
N LYS A 90 -17.51 6.05 2.68
CA LYS A 90 -17.82 6.44 4.07
C LYS A 90 -17.83 7.96 4.24
N LYS A 91 -16.85 8.68 3.66
CA LYS A 91 -16.80 10.15 3.72
C LYS A 91 -17.94 10.81 2.95
N LYS A 92 -18.32 10.27 1.79
CA LYS A 92 -19.46 10.76 1.00
C LYS A 92 -20.77 10.56 1.77
N TRP A 93 -20.96 9.38 2.36
CA TRP A 93 -22.16 9.06 3.14
C TRP A 93 -22.33 9.95 4.38
N LEU A 94 -21.25 10.19 5.14
CA LEU A 94 -21.26 11.11 6.28
C LEU A 94 -21.63 12.54 5.88
N ARG A 95 -21.11 13.04 4.75
CA ARG A 95 -21.50 14.36 4.23
C ARG A 95 -22.98 14.42 3.82
N SER A 96 -23.49 13.39 3.15
CA SER A 96 -24.91 13.33 2.79
C SER A 96 -25.85 13.26 3.98
N LYS A 97 -25.43 12.65 5.10
CA LYS A 97 -26.20 12.64 6.36
C LYS A 97 -26.22 14.00 7.06
N GLN A 98 -25.09 14.72 7.06
CA GLN A 98 -25.00 16.06 7.66
C GLN A 98 -25.87 17.08 6.91
N LEU A 99 -25.94 16.99 5.58
CA LEU A 99 -26.79 17.84 4.74
C LEU A 99 -28.29 17.54 4.86
N LYS A 100 -28.70 16.41 5.44
CA LYS A 100 -30.11 16.05 5.67
C LYS A 100 -30.64 16.47 7.03
N ASN A 101 -29.77 16.90 7.95
CA ASN A 101 -30.10 17.32 9.31
C ASN A 101 -30.04 18.85 9.48
N ILE A 102 -29.91 19.60 8.39
CA ILE A 102 -30.03 21.06 8.29
C ILE A 102 -31.22 21.31 7.37
#